data_AF-A0A081S511-F1
#
_entry.id   AF-A0A081S511-F1
#
_cell.length_a   1.000
_cell.length_b   1.000
_cell.length_c   1.000
_cell.angle_alpha   90.00
_cell.angle_beta   90.00
_cell.angle_gamma   90.00
#
_symmetry.space_group_name_H-M   'P 1'
#
loop_
_entity.id
_entity.type
_entity.pdbx_description
1 polymer ?
#
loop_
_entity_poly.entity_id
_entity_poly.type
_entity_poly.pdbx_seq_one_letter_code
_entity_poly.pdbx_strand_id
1 'polypeptide(L)'
;MSTADEISSMFDTESQKLENFLSKISDNMEISEIVETYYQVMNVTSMISMLKQQLNSETHSTLLEKIDKTEQLVLGKFNTHTHPKILENLSNSIQEMTKILQLSAGEKTKEQIENESQMFEELRKKMSTKEFVEQYDKGLT
;
A
#
# COMPACT_ATOMS: atom_id res chain seq x y z
N MET A 1 12.50 7.05 -29.96
CA MET A 1 12.31 7.74 -28.66
C MET A 1 13.58 7.51 -27.85
N SER A 2 14.01 8.48 -27.06
CA SER A 2 15.12 8.25 -26.12
C SER A 2 14.64 7.35 -24.98
N THR A 3 15.53 6.56 -24.39
CA THR A 3 15.24 5.81 -23.15
C THR A 3 14.71 6.73 -22.04
N ALA A 4 15.13 8.00 -22.01
CA ALA A 4 14.61 8.98 -21.06
C ALA A 4 13.14 9.36 -21.33
N ASP A 5 12.73 9.45 -22.60
CA ASP A 5 11.34 9.78 -22.97
C ASP A 5 10.40 8.62 -22.61
N GLU A 6 10.87 7.38 -22.78
CA GLU A 6 10.13 6.17 -22.43
C GLU A 6 9.93 6.05 -20.91
N ILE A 7 10.97 6.29 -20.12
CA ILE A 7 10.88 6.27 -18.65
C ILE A 7 9.99 7.42 -18.15
N SER A 8 10.05 8.61 -18.76
CA SER A 8 9.17 9.74 -18.42
C SER A 8 7.69 9.39 -18.66
N SER A 9 7.37 8.79 -19.82
CA SER A 9 6.00 8.37 -20.14
C SER A 9 5.50 7.26 -19.19
N MET A 10 6.39 6.34 -18.82
CA MET A 10 6.08 5.31 -17.83
C MET A 10 5.81 5.93 -16.45
N PHE A 11 6.65 6.86 -16.00
CA PHE A 11 6.47 7.59 -14.75
C PHE A 11 5.15 8.38 -14.71
N ASP A 12 4.75 8.96 -15.85
CA ASP A 12 3.47 9.66 -15.96
C ASP A 12 2.29 8.74 -15.70
N THR A 13 2.32 7.54 -16.29
CA THR A 13 1.28 6.53 -16.13
C THR A 13 1.23 6.02 -14.68
N GLU A 14 2.39 5.71 -14.10
CA GLU A 14 2.47 5.18 -12.74
C GLU A 14 2.12 6.22 -11.66
N SER A 15 2.44 7.50 -11.88
CA SER A 15 2.03 8.60 -11.00
C SER A 15 0.50 8.78 -10.99
N GLN A 16 -0.14 8.71 -12.16
CA GLN A 16 -1.61 8.79 -12.26
C GLN A 16 -2.29 7.58 -11.62
N LYS A 17 -1.73 6.38 -11.78
CA LYS A 17 -2.23 5.19 -11.07
C LYS A 17 -2.14 5.38 -9.56
N LEU A 18 -1.03 5.90 -9.05
CA LEU A 18 -0.89 6.20 -7.63
C LEU A 18 -1.97 7.17 -7.14
N GLU A 19 -2.18 8.29 -7.83
CA GLU A 19 -3.25 9.24 -7.47
C GLU A 19 -4.64 8.57 -7.42
N ASN A 20 -4.92 7.67 -8.36
CA ASN A 20 -6.17 6.92 -8.41
C ASN A 20 -6.30 5.90 -7.27
N PHE A 21 -5.23 5.22 -6.87
CA PHE A 21 -5.26 4.38 -5.68
C PHE A 21 -5.48 5.25 -4.43
N LEU A 22 -4.76 6.37 -4.31
CA LEU A 22 -4.86 7.26 -3.16
C LEU A 22 -6.21 8.00 -3.05
N SER A 23 -7.04 8.01 -4.09
CA SER A 23 -8.39 8.58 -4.05
C SER A 23 -9.46 7.54 -3.68
N LYS A 24 -9.15 6.24 -3.81
CA LYS A 24 -10.06 5.12 -3.51
C LYS A 24 -9.90 4.55 -2.11
N ILE A 25 -8.90 5.01 -1.36
CA ILE A 25 -8.66 4.60 0.03
C ILE A 25 -9.94 4.80 0.84
N SER A 26 -10.42 3.70 1.41
CA SER A 26 -11.56 3.67 2.31
C SER A 26 -11.22 2.88 3.57
N ASP A 27 -12.09 2.95 4.57
CA ASP A 27 -11.90 2.24 5.84
C ASP A 27 -12.01 0.72 5.67
N ASN A 28 -12.63 0.26 4.58
CA ASN A 28 -12.96 -1.14 4.31
C ASN A 28 -12.14 -1.70 3.13
N MET A 29 -10.90 -1.25 2.94
CA MET A 29 -10.06 -1.79 1.88
C MET A 29 -9.83 -3.30 2.06
N GLU A 30 -10.00 -4.02 0.95
CA GLU A 30 -9.66 -5.42 0.86
C GLU A 30 -8.14 -5.61 0.95
N ILE A 31 -7.70 -6.79 1.40
CA ILE A 31 -6.27 -7.10 1.52
C ILE A 31 -5.54 -6.91 0.19
N SER A 32 -6.15 -7.29 -0.93
CA SER A 32 -5.58 -7.11 -2.26
C SER A 32 -5.36 -5.63 -2.59
N GLU A 33 -6.32 -4.75 -2.25
CA GLU A 33 -6.22 -3.31 -2.50
C GLU A 33 -5.13 -2.66 -1.67
N ILE A 34 -4.97 -3.10 -0.41
CA ILE A 34 -3.85 -2.69 0.44
C ILE A 34 -2.54 -3.07 -0.26
N VAL A 35 -2.35 -4.34 -0.58
CA VAL A 35 -1.11 -4.85 -1.19
C VAL A 35 -0.78 -4.11 -2.49
N GLU A 36 -1.74 -3.94 -3.38
CA GLU A 36 -1.59 -3.20 -4.64
C GLU A 36 -1.18 -1.74 -4.41
N THR A 37 -1.78 -1.07 -3.42
CA THR A 37 -1.44 0.32 -3.08
C THR A 37 0.02 0.45 -2.67
N TYR A 38 0.53 -0.45 -1.81
CA TYR A 38 1.93 -0.42 -1.38
C TYR A 38 2.88 -0.73 -2.53
N TYR A 39 2.57 -1.70 -3.38
CA TYR A 39 3.36 -1.96 -4.58
C TYR A 39 3.42 -0.73 -5.50
N GLN A 40 2.30 -0.04 -5.70
CA GLN A 40 2.27 1.17 -6.51
C GLN A 40 3.15 2.28 -5.91
N VAL A 41 3.07 2.50 -4.61
CA VAL A 41 3.90 3.48 -3.90
C VAL A 41 5.39 3.13 -4.05
N MET A 42 5.76 1.88 -3.83
CA MET A 42 7.15 1.42 -3.97
C MET A 42 7.66 1.57 -5.41
N ASN A 43 6.83 1.23 -6.40
CA ASN A 43 7.16 1.34 -7.81
C ASN A 43 7.46 2.81 -8.19
N VAL A 44 6.54 3.71 -7.85
CA VAL A 44 6.67 5.15 -8.13
C VAL A 44 7.88 5.75 -7.40
N THR A 45 8.09 5.40 -6.13
CA THR A 45 9.23 5.90 -5.35
C THR A 45 10.58 5.43 -5.93
N SER A 46 10.62 4.20 -6.45
CA SER A 46 11.79 3.66 -7.14
C SER A 46 12.06 4.40 -8.45
N MET A 47 11.02 4.68 -9.24
CA MET A 47 11.13 5.48 -10.46
C MET A 47 11.61 6.90 -10.19
N ILE A 48 11.10 7.56 -9.14
CA ILE A 48 11.56 8.89 -8.72
C ILE A 48 13.06 8.87 -8.42
N SER A 49 13.51 7.88 -7.65
CA SER A 49 14.91 7.73 -7.27
C SER A 49 15.81 7.55 -8.50
N MET A 50 15.40 6.70 -9.44
CA MET A 50 16.14 6.49 -10.70
C MET A 50 16.16 7.75 -11.58
N LEU A 51 15.02 8.41 -11.74
CA LEU A 51 14.90 9.61 -12.57
C LEU A 51 15.74 10.76 -12.01
N LYS A 52 15.71 11.00 -10.70
CA LYS A 52 16.54 12.03 -10.05
C LYS A 52 18.05 11.81 -10.26
N GLN A 53 18.50 10.56 -10.37
CA GLN A 53 19.90 10.25 -10.67
C GLN A 53 20.28 10.51 -12.14
N GLN A 54 19.33 10.41 -13.06
CA GLN A 54 19.55 10.57 -14.50
C GLN A 54 19.33 12.00 -15.01
N LEU A 55 18.61 12.83 -14.25
CA LEU A 55 18.26 14.19 -14.64
C LEU A 55 19.37 15.18 -14.29
N ASN A 56 20.03 15.72 -15.32
CA ASN A 56 20.88 16.90 -15.19
C ASN A 56 19.96 18.15 -15.20
N SER A 57 20.15 19.07 -14.26
CA SER A 57 19.18 20.10 -13.84
C SER A 57 18.66 21.09 -14.91
N GLU A 58 19.19 21.11 -16.13
CA GLU A 58 18.87 22.14 -17.14
C GLU A 58 17.87 21.72 -18.23
N THR A 59 17.68 20.43 -18.52
CA THR A 59 16.95 20.00 -19.74
C THR A 59 15.50 19.52 -19.48
N HIS A 60 15.11 19.26 -18.23
CA HIS A 60 13.87 18.53 -17.92
C HIS A 60 13.03 19.15 -16.79
N SER A 61 12.89 20.48 -16.79
CA SER A 61 12.12 21.26 -15.80
C SER A 61 10.73 20.67 -15.50
N THR A 62 9.98 20.25 -16.52
CA THR A 62 8.60 19.74 -16.35
C THR A 62 8.56 18.37 -15.68
N LEU A 63 9.53 17.50 -15.98
CA LEU A 63 9.62 16.17 -15.37
C LEU A 63 10.05 16.28 -13.90
N LEU A 64 11.00 17.18 -13.60
CA LEU A 64 11.40 17.51 -12.23
C LEU A 64 10.21 18.00 -11.39
N GLU A 65 9.42 18.95 -11.91
CA GLU A 65 8.23 19.44 -11.21
C GLU A 65 7.23 18.31 -10.93
N LYS A 66 7.04 17.38 -11.88
CA LYS A 66 6.14 16.25 -11.69
C LYS A 66 6.69 15.25 -10.68
N ILE A 67 7.98 14.96 -10.72
CA ILE A 67 8.66 14.13 -9.73
C ILE A 67 8.44 14.71 -8.33
N ASP A 68 8.67 16.00 -8.15
CA ASP A 68 8.52 16.66 -6.86
C ASP A 68 7.05 16.60 -6.38
N LYS A 69 6.08 16.84 -7.27
CA LYS A 69 4.64 16.71 -6.93
C LYS A 69 4.27 15.29 -6.51
N THR A 70 4.71 14.28 -7.25
CA THR A 70 4.42 12.88 -6.92
C THR A 70 5.12 12.46 -5.62
N GLU A 71 6.34 12.92 -5.38
CA GLU A 71 7.05 12.68 -4.12
C GLU A 71 6.32 13.32 -2.94
N GLN A 72 5.80 14.55 -3.09
CA GLN A 72 4.96 15.18 -2.08
C GLN A 72 3.63 14.46 -1.86
N LEU A 73 3.06 13.80 -2.86
CA LEU A 73 1.90 12.93 -2.66
C LEU A 73 2.25 11.71 -1.81
N VAL A 74 3.40 11.08 -2.04
CA VAL A 74 3.87 9.95 -1.22
C VAL A 74 4.15 10.42 0.21
N LEU A 75 5.03 11.41 0.38
CA LEU A 75 5.46 11.87 1.70
C LEU A 75 4.34 12.59 2.47
N GLY A 76 3.60 13.46 1.80
CA GLY A 76 2.64 14.37 2.42
C GLY A 76 1.22 13.82 2.54
N LYS A 77 0.86 12.77 1.78
CA LYS A 77 -0.47 12.13 1.86
C LYS A 77 -0.39 10.65 2.20
N PHE A 78 0.40 9.86 1.48
CA PHE A 78 0.44 8.41 1.74
C PHE A 78 1.08 8.12 3.10
N ASN A 79 2.31 8.57 3.34
CA ASN A 79 3.07 8.26 4.57
C ASN A 79 2.42 8.85 5.82
N THR A 80 1.87 10.06 5.72
CA THR A 80 1.33 10.80 6.87
C THR A 80 -0.11 10.44 7.22
N HIS A 81 -0.92 10.02 6.24
CA HIS A 81 -2.35 9.79 6.45
C HIS A 81 -2.77 8.37 6.08
N THR A 82 -2.48 7.93 4.85
CA THR A 82 -2.94 6.63 4.37
C THR A 82 -2.30 5.47 5.13
N HIS A 83 -0.98 5.48 5.26
CA HIS A 83 -0.23 4.39 5.84
C HIS A 83 -0.63 4.13 7.30
N PRO A 84 -0.65 5.14 8.20
CA PRO A 84 -1.12 4.96 9.58
C PRO A 84 -2.55 4.44 9.65
N LYS A 85 -3.43 4.92 8.76
CA LYS A 85 -4.83 4.51 8.72
C LYS A 85 -4.99 3.03 8.32
N ILE A 86 -4.21 2.57 7.35
CA ILE A 86 -4.19 1.16 6.96
C ILE A 86 -3.70 0.28 8.13
N LEU A 87 -2.64 0.70 8.83
CA LEU A 87 -2.13 -0.01 10.00
C LEU A 87 -3.16 -0.10 11.13
N GLU A 88 -3.85 1.00 11.41
CA GLU A 88 -4.92 1.05 12.40
C GLU A 88 -6.05 0.09 12.02
N ASN A 89 -6.54 0.14 10.79
CA ASN A 89 -7.62 -0.72 10.31
C ASN A 89 -7.24 -2.21 10.39
N LEU A 90 -6.03 -2.57 9.96
CA LEU A 90 -5.53 -3.94 10.07
C LEU A 90 -5.45 -4.37 11.54
N SER A 91 -4.92 -3.53 12.43
CA SER A 91 -4.79 -3.84 13.85
C SER A 91 -6.16 -4.03 14.52
N ASN A 92 -7.11 -3.15 14.24
CA ASN A 92 -8.48 -3.24 14.77
C ASN A 92 -9.18 -4.50 14.26
N SER A 93 -9.09 -4.77 12.94
CA SER A 93 -9.72 -5.95 12.33
C SER A 93 -9.13 -7.27 12.85
N ILE A 94 -7.79 -7.34 13.01
CA ILE A 94 -7.11 -8.49 13.63
C ILE A 94 -7.58 -8.69 15.07
N GLN A 95 -7.65 -7.61 15.86
CA GLN A 95 -8.07 -7.69 17.27
C GLN A 95 -9.53 -8.15 17.39
N GLU A 96 -10.44 -7.62 16.58
CA GLU A 96 -11.85 -8.00 16.56
C GLU A 96 -12.02 -9.47 16.17
N MET A 97 -11.38 -9.91 15.09
CA MET A 97 -11.46 -11.29 14.62
C MET A 97 -10.86 -12.27 15.64
N THR A 98 -9.75 -11.90 16.29
CA THR A 98 -9.15 -12.69 17.36
C THR A 98 -10.11 -12.87 18.55
N LYS A 99 -10.82 -11.80 18.95
CA LYS A 99 -11.84 -11.87 20.02
C LYS A 99 -12.99 -12.79 19.64
N ILE A 100 -13.49 -12.70 18.41
CA ILE A 100 -14.60 -13.55 17.93
C ILE A 100 -14.18 -15.03 17.98
N LEU A 101 -12.98 -15.35 17.49
CA LEU A 101 -12.44 -16.71 17.50
C LEU A 101 -12.26 -17.24 18.93
N GLN A 102 -11.76 -16.43 19.86
CA GLN A 102 -11.61 -16.80 21.28
C GLN A 102 -12.95 -17.08 21.97
N LEU A 103 -13.99 -16.30 21.69
CA LEU A 103 -15.32 -16.47 22.29
C LEU A 103 -16.06 -17.70 21.78
N SER A 104 -15.65 -18.24 20.62
CA SER A 104 -16.29 -19.39 19.99
C SER A 104 -15.94 -20.75 20.63
N ALA A 105 -15.12 -20.80 21.68
CA ALA A 105 -14.63 -22.07 22.24
C ALA A 105 -15.75 -22.92 22.91
N GLY A 106 -16.13 -24.03 22.29
CA GLY A 106 -17.17 -24.96 22.78
C GLY A 106 -17.39 -26.16 21.83
N GLU A 107 -18.38 -27.02 22.13
CA GLU A 107 -18.83 -28.05 21.17
C GLU A 107 -19.38 -27.38 19.90
N LYS A 108 -18.86 -27.80 18.74
CA LYS A 108 -19.13 -27.16 17.44
C LYS A 108 -19.76 -28.14 16.47
N THR A 109 -20.72 -27.67 15.69
CA THR A 109 -21.22 -28.38 14.51
C THR A 109 -20.16 -28.36 13.40
N LYS A 110 -20.29 -29.26 12.42
CA LYS A 110 -19.40 -29.27 11.25
C LYS A 110 -19.36 -27.93 10.51
N GLU A 111 -20.51 -27.26 10.39
CA GLU A 111 -20.63 -25.93 9.77
C GLU A 111 -19.90 -24.85 10.56
N GLN A 112 -19.99 -24.89 11.90
CA GLN A 112 -19.25 -23.97 12.77
C GLN A 112 -17.73 -24.16 12.66
N ILE A 113 -17.26 -25.41 12.55
CA ILE A 113 -15.85 -25.74 12.36
C ILE A 113 -15.33 -25.20 11.01
N GLU A 114 -16.11 -25.35 9.94
CA GLU A 114 -15.73 -24.86 8.61
C GLU A 114 -15.66 -23.33 8.56
N ASN A 115 -16.66 -22.65 9.11
CA ASN A 115 -16.68 -21.18 9.18
C ASN A 115 -15.50 -20.65 10.02
N GLU A 116 -15.24 -21.25 11.18
CA GLU A 116 -14.09 -20.87 12.00
C GLU A 116 -12.75 -21.08 11.28
N SER A 117 -12.62 -22.16 10.51
CA SER A 117 -11.42 -22.42 9.69
C SER A 117 -11.21 -21.32 8.65
N GLN A 118 -12.29 -20.84 8.01
CA GLN A 118 -12.22 -19.70 7.08
C GLN A 118 -11.81 -18.41 7.81
N MET A 119 -12.36 -18.16 9.01
CA MET A 119 -11.97 -17.00 9.82
C MET A 119 -10.51 -17.04 10.25
N PHE A 120 -9.95 -18.21 10.59
CA PHE A 120 -8.52 -18.34 10.88
C PHE A 120 -7.64 -18.05 9.66
N GLU A 121 -8.06 -18.47 8.47
CA GLU A 121 -7.33 -18.17 7.24
C GLU A 121 -7.37 -16.66 6.92
N GLU A 122 -8.52 -16.02 7.07
CA GLU A 122 -8.63 -14.56 6.91
C GLU A 122 -7.81 -13.80 7.96
N LEU A 123 -7.81 -14.26 9.22
CA LEU A 123 -6.97 -13.70 10.28
C LEU A 123 -5.49 -13.79 9.89
N ARG A 124 -5.05 -14.95 9.41
CA ARG A 124 -3.68 -15.19 8.96
C ARG A 124 -3.28 -14.24 7.83
N LYS A 125 -4.14 -14.06 6.83
CA LYS A 125 -3.88 -13.11 5.74
C LYS A 125 -3.76 -11.68 6.27
N LYS A 126 -4.68 -11.23 7.13
CA LYS A 126 -4.62 -9.88 7.74
C LYS A 126 -3.34 -9.66 8.53
N MET A 127 -2.92 -10.63 9.34
CA MET A 127 -1.66 -10.55 10.09
C MET A 127 -0.44 -10.45 9.17
N SER A 128 -0.37 -11.31 8.14
CA SER A 128 0.70 -11.28 7.14
C SER A 128 0.75 -9.95 6.38
N THR A 129 -0.41 -9.40 6.00
CA THR A 129 -0.50 -8.08 5.35
C THR A 129 -0.05 -6.97 6.29
N LYS A 130 -0.42 -7.02 7.58
CA LYS A 130 0.08 -6.06 8.56
C LYS A 130 1.60 -6.11 8.67
N GLU A 131 2.19 -7.30 8.76
CA GLU A 131 3.64 -7.45 8.81
C GLU A 131 4.30 -6.85 7.56
N PHE A 132 3.75 -7.12 6.37
CA PHE A 132 4.21 -6.54 5.11
C PHE A 132 4.18 -5.00 5.14
N VAL A 133 3.06 -4.42 5.60
CA VAL A 133 2.90 -2.97 5.73
C VAL A 133 3.89 -2.38 6.74
N GLU A 134 4.14 -3.04 7.87
CA GLU A 134 5.12 -2.58 8.86
C GLU A 134 6.57 -2.61 8.34
N GLN A 135 6.89 -3.48 7.37
CA GLN A 135 8.21 -3.45 6.72
C GLN A 135 8.39 -2.22 5.82
N TYR A 136 7.32 -1.63 5.31
CA TYR A 136 7.40 -0.40 4.52
C TYR A 136 8.06 0.73 5.33
N ASP A 137 7.60 0.95 6.57
CA ASP A 137 8.16 1.96 7.47
C ASP A 137 9.65 1.74 7.75
N LYS A 138 10.06 0.49 7.91
CA LYS A 138 11.48 0.13 8.13
C LYS A 138 12.33 0.38 6.89
N GLY A 139 11.74 0.42 5.70
CA GLY A 139 12.39 0.78 4.46
C GLY A 139 12.47 2.29 4.21
N LEU A 140 11.77 3.11 5.00
CA LEU A 140 11.82 4.58 4.94
C LEU A 140 12.98 5.18 5.77
N THR A 141 13.57 4.39 6.67
CA THR A 141 14.72 4.76 7.54
C THR A 141 16.04 4.28 6.99
#